data_AF-A0A2N5J9H4-F1
#
_entry.id   AF-A0A2N5J9H4-F1
#
_cell.length_a   1.000
_cell.length_b   1.000
_cell.length_c   1.000
_cell.angle_alpha   90.00
_cell.angle_beta   90.00
_cell.angle_gamma   90.00
#
_symmetry.space_group_name_H-M   'P 1'
#
loop_
_entity.id
_entity.type
_entity.pdbx_description
1 polymer ?
#
loop_
_entity_poly.entity_id
_entity_poly.type
_entity_poly.pdbx_seq_one_letter_code
_entity_poly.pdbx_strand_id
1 'polypeptide(L)'
;MLMKRDLIDADDRLTDRYREQRLTEEDVANLPEPLRPKADAIRYVLDNVLEGVTAILVDNALKTRITANPLNDNWDRKEFQALWKRINHKYAYTVSFDDDELVNKAVKAINDDLVVAKLSYTVTRGMQKQDASREEIAAGEHFGGKRARRVDMNIDATDGVTYDLLGEIARRAAITRRCTAAILKHIRREKFLMFRDNPEQFIAKVSRIIVSQKATMIVDHICYDRIEGEYDSGIFTMTGAGRDESEAYRAAKCVQDWVFPDGFAQNSVERRFAEDLDAADEVAVYAKLPRGFRIPTPVGDYAPDWAVAFREGSGVRHLFFVAETKGSMETLDLRGVEGSKIACARKLFNEFRLAGDVRYDKVDSYGRLLEQVRSLR
;
A
#
# COMPACT_ATOMS: atom_id res chain seq x y z
N MET A 1 13.98 -36.34 -3.21
CA MET A 1 14.49 -35.29 -2.29
C MET A 1 13.33 -34.70 -1.50
N LEU A 2 12.36 -34.07 -2.18
CA LEU A 2 11.12 -33.59 -1.56
C LEU A 2 10.30 -34.73 -0.92
N MET A 3 10.19 -35.87 -1.60
CA MET A 3 9.53 -37.08 -1.06
C MET A 3 10.25 -37.67 0.17
N LYS A 4 11.59 -37.62 0.20
CA LYS A 4 12.39 -38.07 1.38
C LYS A 4 12.17 -37.18 2.61
N ARG A 5 11.64 -35.98 2.40
CA ARG A 5 11.31 -35.01 3.44
C ARG A 5 9.81 -34.89 3.63
N ASP A 6 9.03 -35.82 3.10
CA ASP A 6 7.59 -35.82 3.31
C ASP A 6 6.95 -34.49 2.92
N LEU A 7 7.47 -33.80 1.89
CA LEU A 7 6.90 -32.58 1.30
C LEU A 7 5.98 -32.91 0.11
N ILE A 8 6.21 -34.06 -0.52
CA ILE A 8 5.37 -34.67 -1.55
C ILE A 8 5.21 -36.17 -1.23
N ASP A 9 4.05 -36.74 -1.50
CA ASP A 9 3.75 -38.16 -1.33
C ASP A 9 4.18 -39.00 -2.54
N ALA A 10 3.95 -40.32 -2.47
CA ALA A 10 4.29 -41.25 -3.53
C ALA A 10 3.50 -41.05 -4.84
N ASP A 11 2.38 -40.31 -4.79
CA ASP A 11 1.54 -39.94 -5.94
C ASP A 11 1.86 -38.52 -6.44
N ASP A 12 3.02 -37.96 -6.05
CA ASP A 12 3.50 -36.60 -6.37
C ASP A 12 2.55 -35.47 -5.89
N ARG A 13 1.73 -35.72 -4.87
CA ARG A 13 0.86 -34.70 -4.26
C ARG A 13 1.53 -34.07 -3.05
N LEU A 14 1.20 -32.80 -2.80
CA LEU A 14 1.66 -32.10 -1.61
C LEU A 14 1.07 -32.76 -0.35
N THR A 15 1.96 -33.10 0.58
CA THR A 15 1.62 -33.65 1.91
C THR A 15 1.10 -32.55 2.84
N ASP A 16 0.39 -32.94 3.90
CA ASP A 16 -0.11 -32.00 4.91
C ASP A 16 1.03 -31.22 5.59
N ARG A 17 2.21 -31.84 5.74
CA ARG A 17 3.42 -31.14 6.21
C ARG A 17 3.73 -29.90 5.37
N TYR A 18 3.72 -30.02 4.03
CA TYR A 18 3.96 -28.87 3.16
C TYR A 18 2.83 -27.83 3.27
N ARG A 19 1.59 -28.29 3.41
CA ARG A 19 0.41 -27.40 3.56
C ARG A 19 0.47 -26.54 4.81
N GLU A 20 1.05 -27.06 5.89
CA GLU A 20 1.14 -26.35 7.17
C GLU A 20 2.42 -25.53 7.29
N GLN A 21 3.56 -26.09 6.88
CA GLN A 21 4.89 -25.55 7.22
C GLN A 21 5.61 -24.89 6.04
N ARG A 22 5.13 -25.09 4.81
CA ARG A 22 5.79 -24.66 3.57
C ARG A 22 7.24 -25.18 3.49
N LEU A 23 8.03 -24.67 2.53
CA LEU A 23 9.44 -25.00 2.43
C LEU A 23 10.25 -24.19 3.48
N THR A 24 10.79 -24.87 4.50
CA THR A 24 11.56 -24.23 5.57
C THR A 24 13.03 -24.00 5.21
N GLU A 25 13.75 -23.16 5.97
CA GLU A 25 15.21 -22.95 5.80
C GLU A 25 16.02 -24.24 6.06
N GLU A 26 15.55 -25.09 6.97
CA GLU A 26 16.14 -26.43 7.18
C GLU A 26 15.90 -27.34 5.96
N ASP A 27 14.74 -27.21 5.32
CA ASP A 27 14.44 -27.92 4.08
C ASP A 27 15.36 -27.48 2.94
N VAL A 28 15.71 -26.19 2.87
CA VAL A 28 16.66 -25.63 1.89
C VAL A 28 18.10 -26.07 2.18
N ALA A 29 18.54 -26.05 3.45
CA ALA A 29 19.91 -26.37 3.83
C ALA A 29 20.33 -27.81 3.48
N ASN A 30 19.39 -28.76 3.50
CA ASN A 30 19.66 -30.14 3.11
C ASN A 30 19.16 -30.50 1.69
N LEU A 31 18.84 -29.50 0.86
CA LEU A 31 18.84 -29.72 -0.59
C LEU A 31 20.27 -30.03 -1.05
N PRO A 32 20.43 -30.87 -2.09
CA PRO A 32 21.70 -31.06 -2.78
C PRO A 32 22.31 -29.73 -3.19
N GLU A 33 23.63 -29.65 -3.14
CA GLU A 33 24.39 -28.43 -3.47
C GLU A 33 23.97 -27.76 -4.80
N PRO A 34 23.67 -28.51 -5.90
CA PRO A 34 23.21 -27.90 -7.16
C PRO A 34 21.80 -27.30 -7.11
N LEU A 35 20.98 -27.67 -6.12
CA LEU A 35 19.57 -27.26 -6.00
C LEU A 35 19.36 -26.16 -4.96
N ARG A 36 20.32 -25.91 -4.06
CA ARG A 36 20.25 -24.81 -3.09
C ARG A 36 20.04 -23.44 -3.76
N PRO A 37 20.73 -23.08 -4.87
CA PRO A 37 20.48 -21.82 -5.57
C PRO A 37 19.10 -21.73 -6.23
N LYS A 38 18.39 -22.85 -6.35
CA LYS A 38 17.05 -22.95 -6.95
C LYS A 38 15.93 -23.04 -5.90
N ALA A 39 16.26 -22.87 -4.62
CA ALA A 39 15.32 -23.01 -3.51
C ALA A 39 14.09 -22.09 -3.67
N ASP A 40 14.29 -20.84 -4.07
CA ASP A 40 13.18 -19.89 -4.28
C ASP A 40 12.26 -20.31 -5.42
N ALA A 41 12.82 -20.84 -6.51
CA ALA A 41 12.05 -21.37 -7.63
C ALA A 41 11.27 -22.64 -7.24
N ILE A 42 11.87 -23.52 -6.45
CA ILE A 42 11.20 -24.73 -5.92
C ILE A 42 10.06 -24.34 -4.99
N ARG A 43 10.30 -23.39 -4.07
CA ARG A 43 9.29 -22.84 -3.15
C ARG A 43 8.12 -22.26 -3.93
N TYR A 44 8.40 -21.39 -4.90
CA TYR A 44 7.39 -20.77 -5.76
C TYR A 44 6.52 -21.81 -6.49
N VAL A 45 7.11 -22.85 -7.07
CA VAL A 45 6.34 -23.89 -7.80
C VAL A 45 5.44 -24.67 -6.85
N LEU A 46 5.96 -25.11 -5.70
CA LEU A 46 5.19 -25.90 -4.74
C LEU A 46 4.06 -25.07 -4.09
N ASP A 47 4.30 -23.78 -3.83
CA ASP A 47 3.29 -22.86 -3.29
C ASP A 47 2.16 -22.61 -4.30
N ASN A 48 2.48 -22.47 -5.60
CA ASN A 48 1.48 -22.34 -6.65
C ASN A 48 0.60 -23.59 -6.79
N VAL A 49 1.19 -24.78 -6.68
CA VAL A 49 0.43 -26.05 -6.68
C VAL A 49 -0.52 -26.11 -5.49
N LEU A 50 -0.08 -25.63 -4.32
CA LEU A 50 -0.89 -25.62 -3.12
C LEU A 50 -2.04 -24.61 -3.17
N GLU A 51 -1.76 -23.42 -3.68
CA GLU A 51 -2.73 -22.32 -3.77
C GLU A 51 -3.72 -22.52 -4.95
N GLY A 52 -3.58 -23.62 -5.71
CA GLY A 52 -4.41 -23.90 -6.88
C GLY A 52 -4.16 -22.92 -8.02
N VAL A 53 -3.05 -22.17 -7.95
CA VAL A 53 -2.62 -21.20 -8.95
C VAL A 53 -1.71 -21.93 -9.93
N THR A 54 -2.26 -22.87 -10.69
CA THR A 54 -1.58 -23.37 -11.89
C THR A 54 -1.72 -22.36 -13.03
N ALA A 55 -1.26 -21.13 -12.78
CA ALA A 55 -0.94 -20.18 -13.83
C ALA A 55 0.35 -20.68 -14.49
N ILE A 56 0.17 -21.49 -15.51
CA ILE A 56 1.17 -22.01 -16.43
C ILE A 56 2.20 -20.92 -16.77
N LEU A 57 3.47 -21.16 -16.41
CA LEU A 57 4.64 -20.36 -16.81
C LEU A 57 5.04 -20.53 -18.30
N VAL A 58 4.26 -21.30 -19.07
CA VAL A 58 4.35 -21.28 -20.53
C VAL A 58 3.39 -20.20 -21.03
N ASP A 59 3.82 -18.95 -20.93
CA ASP A 59 3.12 -17.87 -21.62
C ASP A 59 3.29 -18.05 -23.14
N ASN A 60 2.30 -17.62 -23.92
CA ASN A 60 2.32 -17.76 -25.36
C ASN A 60 3.44 -16.88 -25.97
N ALA A 61 4.55 -17.50 -26.38
CA ALA A 61 5.68 -16.81 -27.01
C ALA A 61 5.36 -16.18 -28.38
N LEU A 62 4.14 -16.38 -28.92
CA LEU A 62 3.64 -15.70 -30.13
C LEU A 62 2.99 -14.35 -29.84
N LYS A 63 2.78 -13.96 -28.58
CA LYS A 63 2.23 -12.63 -28.29
C LYS A 63 3.24 -11.55 -28.67
N THR A 64 2.75 -10.51 -29.34
CA THR A 64 3.57 -9.38 -29.74
C THR A 64 4.09 -8.66 -28.49
N ARG A 65 5.41 -8.55 -28.38
CA ARG A 65 6.07 -7.85 -27.27
C ARG A 65 6.51 -6.48 -27.72
N ILE A 66 6.34 -5.51 -26.84
CA ILE A 66 6.84 -4.16 -27.02
C ILE A 66 8.35 -4.19 -26.74
N THR A 67 9.16 -4.07 -27.79
CA THR A 67 10.63 -4.11 -27.70
C THR A 67 11.19 -2.84 -27.10
N ALA A 68 10.59 -1.69 -27.42
CA ALA A 68 10.92 -0.39 -26.85
C ALA A 68 9.69 0.50 -26.85
N ASN A 69 9.64 1.43 -25.89
CA ASN A 69 8.61 2.44 -25.79
C ASN A 69 9.29 3.82 -25.68
N PRO A 70 9.97 4.30 -26.75
CA PRO A 70 10.67 5.57 -26.71
C PRO A 70 9.69 6.74 -26.60
N LEU A 71 10.25 7.92 -26.34
CA LEU A 71 9.50 9.17 -26.45
C LEU A 71 9.12 9.42 -27.92
N ASN A 72 7.89 9.88 -28.14
CA ASN A 72 7.36 10.23 -29.46
C ASN A 72 7.24 11.76 -29.62
N ASP A 73 6.70 12.23 -30.75
CA ASP A 73 6.55 13.66 -31.08
C ASP A 73 5.75 14.46 -30.05
N ASN A 74 4.94 13.81 -29.21
CA ASN A 74 4.20 14.52 -28.14
C ASN A 74 5.15 15.06 -27.06
N TRP A 75 6.35 14.49 -26.89
CA TRP A 75 7.37 15.03 -26.00
C TRP A 75 7.73 16.47 -26.34
N ASP A 76 7.91 16.78 -27.63
CA ASP A 76 8.35 18.10 -28.11
C ASP A 76 7.22 19.13 -28.18
N ARG A 77 5.99 18.76 -27.82
CA ARG A 77 4.87 19.72 -27.74
C ARG A 77 5.19 20.83 -26.75
N LYS A 78 4.86 22.07 -27.14
CA LYS A 78 5.13 23.27 -26.33
C LYS A 78 4.50 23.17 -24.95
N GLU A 79 3.29 22.62 -24.86
CA GLU A 79 2.54 22.41 -23.63
C GLU A 79 3.29 21.45 -22.70
N PHE A 80 3.82 20.34 -23.23
CA PHE A 80 4.58 19.38 -22.43
C PHE A 80 5.95 19.92 -22.02
N GLN A 81 6.67 20.60 -22.92
CA GLN A 81 7.98 21.17 -22.59
C GLN A 81 7.87 22.27 -21.52
N ALA A 82 6.83 23.10 -21.58
CA ALA A 82 6.56 24.10 -20.55
C ALA A 82 6.24 23.45 -19.19
N LEU A 83 5.55 22.31 -19.23
CA LEU A 83 5.25 21.50 -18.06
C LEU A 83 6.49 20.87 -17.45
N TRP A 84 7.26 20.17 -18.29
CA TRP A 84 8.45 19.42 -17.93
C TRP A 84 9.49 20.31 -17.25
N LYS A 85 9.77 21.48 -17.84
CA LYS A 85 10.71 22.49 -17.29
C LYS A 85 10.34 22.97 -15.88
N ARG A 86 9.08 22.84 -15.46
CA ARG A 86 8.64 23.27 -14.12
C ARG A 86 8.76 22.15 -13.09
N ILE A 87 8.66 20.89 -13.52
CA ILE A 87 8.57 19.74 -12.63
C ILE A 87 9.85 18.91 -12.56
N ASN A 88 10.72 19.02 -13.56
CA ASN A 88 11.92 18.20 -13.69
C ASN A 88 13.02 18.53 -12.67
N HIS A 89 12.74 19.28 -11.62
CA HIS A 89 13.73 19.64 -10.59
C HIS A 89 13.81 18.58 -9.49
N LYS A 90 14.98 18.50 -8.84
CA LYS A 90 15.16 17.75 -7.60
C LYS A 90 14.90 18.65 -6.39
N TYR A 91 14.42 18.04 -5.32
CA TYR A 91 14.07 18.75 -4.08
C TYR A 91 14.82 18.13 -2.91
N ALA A 92 15.08 18.93 -1.89
CA ALA A 92 15.43 18.46 -0.55
C ALA A 92 14.39 18.99 0.44
N TYR A 93 14.26 18.32 1.58
CA TYR A 93 13.37 18.75 2.64
C TYR A 93 14.12 18.94 3.95
N THR A 94 13.60 19.87 4.76
CA THR A 94 13.93 19.99 6.17
C THR A 94 12.65 19.86 6.98
N VAL A 95 12.70 19.15 8.10
CA VAL A 95 11.55 18.99 9.00
C VAL A 95 11.95 19.50 10.38
N SER A 96 11.17 20.44 10.91
CA SER A 96 11.25 20.79 12.33
C SER A 96 10.36 19.84 13.13
N PHE A 97 10.88 19.27 14.22
CA PHE A 97 10.13 18.34 15.06
C PHE A 97 10.15 18.80 16.51
N ASP A 98 8.97 18.99 17.09
CA ASP A 98 8.78 19.35 18.49
C ASP A 98 8.19 18.17 19.27
N ASP A 99 8.95 17.67 20.25
CA ASP A 99 8.50 16.54 21.09
C ASP A 99 7.25 16.88 21.91
N ASP A 100 7.10 18.13 22.38
CA ASP A 100 5.97 18.54 23.20
C ASP A 100 4.69 18.64 22.36
N GLU A 101 4.82 19.10 21.10
CA GLU A 101 3.70 19.07 20.15
C GLU A 101 3.25 17.62 19.87
N LEU A 102 4.18 16.68 19.69
CA LEU A 102 3.86 15.27 19.49
C LEU A 102 3.11 14.71 20.69
N VAL A 103 3.59 14.99 21.90
CA VAL A 103 2.92 14.55 23.12
C VAL A 103 1.49 15.07 23.17
N ASN A 104 1.28 16.36 22.92
CA ASN A 104 -0.04 16.98 22.98
C ASN A 104 -1.01 16.42 21.93
N LYS A 105 -0.58 16.31 20.66
CA LYS A 105 -1.39 15.75 19.57
C LYS A 105 -1.70 14.26 19.80
N ALA A 106 -0.71 13.46 20.21
CA ALA A 106 -0.90 12.04 20.51
C ALA A 106 -1.85 11.81 21.68
N VAL A 107 -1.71 12.56 22.77
CA VAL A 107 -2.60 12.48 23.93
C VAL A 107 -4.04 12.78 23.53
N LYS A 108 -4.27 13.85 22.75
CA LYS A 108 -5.60 14.20 22.25
C LYS A 108 -6.19 13.06 21.41
N ALA A 109 -5.46 12.59 20.41
CA ALA A 109 -5.93 11.52 19.52
C ALA A 109 -6.18 10.19 20.26
N ILE A 110 -5.35 9.82 21.23
CA ILE A 110 -5.59 8.62 22.06
C ILE A 110 -6.87 8.80 22.88
N ASN A 111 -7.09 9.99 23.45
CA ASN A 111 -8.27 10.26 24.26
C ASN A 111 -9.57 10.26 23.45
N ASP A 112 -9.51 10.65 22.18
CA ASP A 112 -10.68 10.69 21.31
C ASP A 112 -10.93 9.31 20.67
N ASP A 113 -9.91 8.67 20.10
CA ASP A 113 -10.08 7.55 19.18
C ASP A 113 -9.79 6.16 19.76
N LEU A 114 -9.07 6.05 20.88
CA LEU A 114 -8.66 4.74 21.39
C LEU A 114 -9.87 3.92 21.86
N VAL A 115 -10.07 2.77 21.23
CA VAL A 115 -11.03 1.75 21.64
C VAL A 115 -10.33 0.40 21.64
N VAL A 116 -10.41 -0.32 22.75
CA VAL A 116 -9.82 -1.65 22.91
C VAL A 116 -10.94 -2.64 23.23
N ALA A 117 -10.97 -3.75 22.52
CA ALA A 117 -11.91 -4.82 22.72
C ALA A 117 -11.47 -5.68 23.91
N LYS A 118 -12.40 -5.97 24.81
CA LYS A 118 -12.21 -6.97 25.86
C LYS A 118 -11.98 -8.33 25.22
N LEU A 119 -11.05 -9.10 25.79
CA LEU A 119 -10.88 -10.49 25.40
C LEU A 119 -12.17 -11.27 25.67
N SER A 120 -12.57 -12.09 24.71
CA SER A 120 -13.82 -12.87 24.79
C SER A 120 -13.60 -14.24 24.18
N TYR A 121 -14.20 -15.27 24.76
CA TYR A 121 -14.23 -16.60 24.16
C TYR A 121 -15.65 -16.93 23.71
N THR A 122 -15.76 -17.75 22.67
CA THR A 122 -17.05 -18.24 22.18
C THR A 122 -17.15 -19.71 22.55
N VAL A 123 -18.11 -20.03 23.42
CA VAL A 123 -18.43 -21.43 23.72
C VAL A 123 -19.51 -21.88 22.74
N THR A 124 -19.15 -22.81 21.88
CA THR A 124 -20.10 -23.49 20.99
C THR A 124 -20.45 -24.83 21.63
N ARG A 125 -21.71 -24.99 22.03
CA ARG A 125 -22.21 -26.27 22.54
C ARG A 125 -23.04 -26.95 21.46
N GLY A 126 -22.67 -28.18 21.10
CA GLY A 126 -23.52 -29.08 20.35
C GLY A 126 -24.27 -30.01 21.30
N MET A 127 -25.53 -30.30 21.02
CA MET A 127 -26.29 -31.33 21.73
C MET A 127 -26.50 -32.52 20.81
N GLN A 128 -26.13 -33.70 21.31
CA GLN A 128 -26.51 -34.96 20.69
C GLN A 128 -27.95 -35.27 21.09
N LYS A 129 -28.82 -35.57 20.11
CA LYS A 129 -30.20 -35.98 20.39
C LYS A 129 -30.20 -37.30 21.18
N GLN A 130 -31.18 -37.45 22.07
CA GLN A 130 -31.27 -38.61 22.98
C GLN A 130 -31.64 -39.89 22.23
N ASP A 131 -32.47 -39.77 21.19
CA ASP A 131 -32.85 -40.82 20.25
C ASP A 131 -32.44 -40.42 18.83
N ALA A 132 -32.14 -41.41 17.98
CA ALA A 132 -31.65 -41.20 16.62
C ALA A 132 -32.37 -42.11 15.62
N SER A 133 -32.93 -41.55 14.54
CA SER A 133 -33.35 -42.36 13.40
C SER A 133 -32.16 -42.72 12.50
N ARG A 134 -32.30 -43.78 11.70
CA ARG A 134 -31.24 -44.20 10.76
C ARG A 134 -31.02 -43.15 9.68
N GLU A 135 -32.08 -42.45 9.27
CA GLU A 135 -32.02 -41.33 8.33
C GLU A 135 -31.31 -40.11 8.93
N GLU A 136 -31.56 -39.78 10.20
CA GLU A 136 -30.91 -38.64 10.89
C GLU A 136 -29.40 -38.86 11.10
N ILE A 137 -28.98 -40.11 11.32
CA ILE A 137 -27.55 -40.47 11.40
C ILE A 137 -26.89 -40.37 10.01
N ALA A 138 -27.56 -40.87 8.96
CA ALA A 138 -27.04 -40.83 7.59
C ALA A 138 -26.92 -39.39 7.04
N ALA A 139 -27.82 -38.50 7.46
CA ALA A 139 -27.82 -37.08 7.09
C ALA A 139 -26.85 -36.22 7.93
N GLY A 140 -26.23 -36.77 8.98
CA GLY A 140 -25.35 -36.01 9.88
C GLY A 140 -26.07 -35.02 10.81
N GLU A 141 -27.40 -35.12 10.92
CA GLU A 141 -28.27 -34.20 11.67
C GLU A 141 -28.49 -34.64 13.13
N HIS A 142 -27.85 -35.73 13.54
CA HIS A 142 -27.92 -36.25 14.91
C HIS A 142 -27.28 -35.31 15.94
N PHE A 143 -26.31 -34.50 15.50
CA PHE A 143 -25.69 -33.44 16.29
C PHE A 143 -26.35 -32.09 15.95
N GLY A 144 -27.34 -31.70 16.76
CA GLY A 144 -28.14 -30.48 16.57
C GLY A 144 -27.96 -29.45 17.69
N GLY A 145 -28.68 -28.34 17.60
CA GLY A 145 -28.76 -27.37 18.69
C GLY A 145 -27.46 -26.60 18.95
N LYS A 146 -26.79 -26.13 17.89
CA LYS A 146 -25.63 -25.23 18.01
C LYS A 146 -26.06 -23.93 18.69
N ARG A 147 -25.80 -23.81 20.01
CA ARG A 147 -25.85 -22.54 20.73
C ARG A 147 -24.41 -22.05 20.89
N ALA A 148 -24.10 -20.95 20.23
CA ALA A 148 -22.89 -20.19 20.47
C ALA A 148 -23.21 -19.08 21.48
N ARG A 149 -22.48 -19.06 22.60
CA ARG A 149 -22.52 -17.95 23.55
C ARG A 149 -21.14 -17.31 23.59
N ARG A 150 -21.08 -16.03 23.23
CA ARG A 150 -19.90 -15.20 23.47
C ARG A 150 -19.91 -14.77 24.93
N VAL A 151 -18.81 -15.00 25.62
CA VAL A 151 -18.62 -14.60 27.01
C VAL A 151 -17.35 -13.77 27.07
N ASP A 152 -17.45 -12.55 27.58
CA ASP A 152 -16.29 -11.72 27.85
C ASP A 152 -15.49 -12.31 29.01
N MET A 153 -14.16 -12.37 28.88
CA MET A 153 -13.31 -12.76 29.99
C MET A 153 -13.29 -11.65 31.02
N ASN A 154 -13.77 -11.95 32.22
CA ASN A 154 -13.67 -11.06 33.36
C ASN A 154 -12.42 -11.40 34.19
N ILE A 155 -11.28 -11.50 33.50
CA ILE A 155 -9.96 -11.77 34.07
C ILE A 155 -9.06 -10.65 33.57
N ASP A 156 -8.19 -10.11 34.44
CA ASP A 156 -7.17 -9.16 34.01
C ASP A 156 -6.25 -9.89 33.01
N ALA A 157 -6.22 -9.43 31.76
CA ALA A 157 -5.46 -10.09 30.70
C ALA A 157 -3.95 -10.11 30.96
N THR A 158 -3.49 -9.36 31.97
CA THR A 158 -2.10 -9.32 32.42
C THR A 158 -1.75 -10.41 33.44
N ASP A 159 -2.69 -11.25 33.87
CA ASP A 159 -2.43 -12.30 34.88
C ASP A 159 -1.38 -13.31 34.38
N GLY A 160 -0.15 -13.15 34.89
CA GLY A 160 0.99 -14.02 34.62
C GLY A 160 1.93 -13.57 33.48
N VAL A 161 1.63 -12.48 32.76
CA VAL A 161 2.46 -11.99 31.65
C VAL A 161 2.93 -10.55 31.91
N THR A 162 4.24 -10.36 31.99
CA THR A 162 4.85 -9.04 32.11
C THR A 162 5.05 -8.41 30.73
N TYR A 163 4.46 -7.23 30.52
CA TYR A 163 4.61 -6.46 29.28
C TYR A 163 5.57 -5.28 29.48
N ASP A 164 6.49 -5.07 28.53
CA ASP A 164 7.27 -3.82 28.47
C ASP A 164 6.48 -2.76 27.71
N LEU A 165 5.40 -2.26 28.33
CA LEU A 165 4.48 -1.29 27.73
C LEU A 165 5.23 -0.10 27.09
N LEU A 166 6.21 0.47 27.80
CA LEU A 166 6.98 1.61 27.30
C LEU A 166 7.89 1.23 26.14
N GLY A 167 8.60 0.10 26.24
CA GLY A 167 9.54 -0.32 25.21
C GLY A 167 8.87 -0.78 23.93
N GLU A 168 7.76 -1.50 24.04
CA GLU A 168 7.02 -1.97 22.89
C GLU A 168 6.39 -0.83 22.10
N ILE A 169 5.77 0.14 22.78
CA ILE A 169 5.24 1.33 22.12
C ILE A 169 6.37 2.16 21.53
N ALA A 170 7.45 2.41 22.28
CA ALA A 170 8.60 3.18 21.80
C ALA A 170 9.21 2.57 20.53
N ARG A 171 9.39 1.23 20.50
CA ARG A 171 9.94 0.50 19.36
C ARG A 171 9.00 0.55 18.15
N ARG A 172 7.72 0.25 18.34
CA ARG A 172 6.72 0.25 17.26
C ARG A 172 6.51 1.64 16.67
N ALA A 173 6.54 2.69 17.50
CA ALA A 173 6.37 4.07 17.05
C ALA A 173 7.68 4.78 16.66
N ALA A 174 8.84 4.12 16.85
CA ALA A 174 10.17 4.70 16.68
C ALA A 174 10.30 6.08 17.37
N ILE A 175 9.99 6.13 18.67
CA ILE A 175 10.18 7.29 19.55
C ILE A 175 10.94 6.88 20.82
N THR A 176 11.38 7.84 21.62
CA THR A 176 12.10 7.53 22.87
C THR A 176 11.14 7.02 23.96
N ARG A 177 11.64 6.16 24.86
CA ARG A 177 10.88 5.72 26.05
C ARG A 177 10.40 6.90 26.90
N ARG A 178 11.18 7.98 26.94
CA ARG A 178 10.84 9.23 27.64
C ARG A 178 9.59 9.88 27.03
N CYS A 179 9.53 10.00 25.71
CA CYS A 179 8.37 10.53 25.00
C CYS A 179 7.14 9.63 25.20
N THR A 180 7.29 8.31 25.07
CA THR A 180 6.20 7.36 25.36
C THR A 180 5.65 7.53 26.78
N ALA A 181 6.53 7.66 27.78
CA ALA A 181 6.12 7.88 29.16
C ALA A 181 5.40 9.23 29.35
N ALA A 182 5.83 10.28 28.65
CA ALA A 182 5.16 11.57 28.66
C ALA A 182 3.74 11.45 28.08
N ILE A 183 3.56 10.76 26.94
CA ILE A 183 2.25 10.52 26.34
C ILE A 183 1.34 9.76 27.31
N LEU A 184 1.76 8.59 27.78
CA LEU A 184 0.93 7.73 28.65
C LEU A 184 0.59 8.37 30.00
N LYS A 185 1.41 9.28 30.51
CA LYS A 185 1.10 10.02 31.75
C LYS A 185 -0.05 11.02 31.59
N HIS A 186 -0.30 11.52 30.38
CA HIS A 186 -1.27 12.59 30.12
C HIS A 186 -2.55 12.09 29.45
N ILE A 187 -2.66 10.81 29.08
CA ILE A 187 -3.93 10.24 28.61
C ILE A 187 -4.93 10.11 29.76
N ARG A 188 -6.22 10.12 29.44
CA ARG A 188 -7.29 9.98 30.43
C ARG A 188 -7.24 8.59 31.08
N ARG A 189 -7.59 8.54 32.37
CA ARG A 189 -7.50 7.32 33.19
C ARG A 189 -8.30 6.17 32.59
N GLU A 190 -9.51 6.44 32.10
CA GLU A 190 -10.39 5.45 31.49
C GLU A 190 -9.79 4.84 30.21
N LYS A 191 -9.01 5.62 29.45
CA LYS A 191 -8.31 5.10 28.27
C LYS A 191 -7.13 4.24 28.70
N PHE A 192 -6.34 4.68 29.69
CA PHE A 192 -5.22 3.87 30.18
C PHE A 192 -5.67 2.52 30.75
N LEU A 193 -6.82 2.47 31.44
CA LEU A 193 -7.36 1.23 32.00
C LEU A 193 -7.68 0.16 30.94
N MET A 194 -7.93 0.56 29.69
CA MET A 194 -8.12 -0.38 28.57
C MET A 194 -6.91 -1.29 28.31
N PHE A 195 -5.73 -0.93 28.81
CA PHE A 195 -4.56 -1.81 28.77
C PHE A 195 -4.82 -3.15 29.47
N ARG A 196 -5.58 -3.16 30.57
CA ARG A 196 -5.92 -4.40 31.30
C ARG A 196 -6.93 -5.28 30.56
N ASP A 197 -7.76 -4.66 29.71
CA ASP A 197 -8.77 -5.37 28.93
C ASP A 197 -8.13 -6.21 27.80
N ASN A 198 -7.11 -5.65 27.14
CA ASN A 198 -6.33 -6.32 26.09
C ASN A 198 -4.98 -5.59 25.83
N PRO A 199 -3.90 -6.02 26.50
CA PRO A 199 -2.57 -5.40 26.43
C PRO A 199 -2.02 -5.28 25.01
N GLU A 200 -2.07 -6.36 24.24
CA GLU A 200 -1.52 -6.42 22.87
C GLU A 200 -2.21 -5.43 21.94
N GLN A 201 -3.55 -5.42 21.99
CA GLN A 201 -4.33 -4.51 21.16
C GLN A 201 -4.15 -3.06 21.60
N PHE A 202 -4.05 -2.80 22.91
CA PHE A 202 -3.74 -1.46 23.42
C PHE A 202 -2.39 -0.97 22.89
N ILE A 203 -1.32 -1.76 23.04
CA ILE A 203 0.03 -1.43 22.57
C ILE A 203 0.01 -1.18 21.06
N ALA A 204 -0.62 -2.05 20.27
CA ALA A 204 -0.72 -1.90 18.82
C ALA A 204 -1.45 -0.61 18.42
N LYS A 205 -2.62 -0.34 19.01
CA LYS A 205 -3.44 0.83 18.66
C LYS A 205 -2.83 2.14 19.12
N VAL A 206 -2.23 2.20 20.31
CA VAL A 206 -1.54 3.40 20.79
C VAL A 206 -0.31 3.70 19.93
N SER A 207 0.52 2.68 19.63
CA SER A 207 1.67 2.84 18.72
C SER A 207 1.22 3.36 17.36
N ARG A 208 0.15 2.73 16.84
CA ARG A 208 -0.83 3.26 15.88
C ARG A 208 -0.92 4.77 15.80
N ILE A 209 -1.64 5.29 16.79
CA ILE A 209 -2.04 6.68 16.85
C ILE A 209 -0.80 7.59 16.90
N ILE A 210 0.23 7.20 17.66
CA ILE A 210 1.48 7.98 17.76
C ILE A 210 2.18 8.08 16.40
N VAL A 211 2.31 6.97 15.64
CA VAL A 211 2.89 6.99 14.29
C VAL A 211 2.12 7.91 13.36
N SER A 212 0.78 7.87 13.42
CA SER A 212 -0.07 8.75 12.62
C SER A 212 0.15 10.22 12.98
N GLN A 213 0.16 10.59 14.27
CA GLN A 213 0.37 11.98 14.69
C GLN A 213 1.78 12.48 14.34
N LYS A 214 2.80 11.61 14.47
CA LYS A 214 4.16 11.90 14.03
C LYS A 214 4.19 12.22 12.54
N ALA A 215 3.53 11.41 11.71
CA ALA A 215 3.47 11.63 10.27
C ALA A 215 2.72 12.93 9.91
N THR A 216 1.64 13.26 10.62
CA THR A 216 0.92 14.54 10.46
C THR A 216 1.81 15.73 10.80
N MET A 217 2.53 15.70 11.92
CA MET A 217 3.43 16.79 12.31
C MET A 217 4.59 16.99 11.33
N ILE A 218 5.14 15.88 10.84
CA ILE A 218 6.15 15.89 9.79
C ILE A 218 5.63 16.67 8.58
N VAL A 219 4.41 16.39 8.13
CA VAL A 219 3.78 17.11 7.03
C VAL A 219 3.55 18.57 7.40
N ASP A 220 3.08 18.87 8.61
CA ASP A 220 2.79 20.24 9.05
C ASP A 220 4.03 21.14 9.05
N HIS A 221 5.20 20.61 9.40
CA HIS A 221 6.45 21.37 9.57
C HIS A 221 7.54 21.04 8.55
N ILE A 222 7.17 20.41 7.43
CA ILE A 222 8.09 20.20 6.31
C ILE A 222 8.26 21.49 5.51
N CYS A 223 9.51 21.84 5.25
CA CYS A 223 9.90 22.82 4.26
C CYS A 223 10.61 22.11 3.12
N TYR A 224 10.40 22.60 1.90
CA TYR A 224 11.07 22.10 0.70
C TYR A 224 11.91 23.20 0.08
N ASP A 225 13.07 22.81 -0.43
CA ASP A 225 13.95 23.65 -1.23
C ASP A 225 14.33 22.92 -2.52
N ARG A 226 14.47 23.68 -3.60
CA ARG A 226 15.04 23.16 -4.84
C ARG A 226 16.54 23.00 -4.66
N ILE A 227 17.06 21.86 -5.11
CA ILE A 227 18.50 21.59 -5.11
C ILE A 227 19.03 21.51 -6.54
N GLU A 228 20.36 21.53 -6.67
CA GLU A 228 21.01 21.32 -7.95
C GLU A 228 20.67 19.93 -8.51
N GLY A 229 20.37 19.89 -9.81
CA GLY A 229 20.06 18.67 -10.55
C GLY A 229 18.63 18.62 -11.05
N GLU A 230 18.49 18.07 -12.25
CA GLU A 230 17.21 17.91 -12.92
C GLU A 230 17.07 16.47 -13.43
N TYR A 231 15.83 16.06 -13.67
CA TYR A 231 15.50 14.86 -14.43
C TYR A 231 15.59 15.19 -15.93
N ASP A 232 16.27 14.34 -16.68
CA ASP A 232 16.29 14.39 -18.13
C ASP A 232 15.23 13.46 -18.74
N SER A 233 15.11 13.46 -20.06
CA SER A 233 14.22 12.57 -20.80
C SER A 233 14.60 11.08 -20.65
N GLY A 234 15.82 10.79 -20.21
CA GLY A 234 16.34 9.44 -19.99
C GLY A 234 15.54 8.66 -18.95
N ILE A 235 14.80 9.31 -18.05
CA ILE A 235 13.97 8.61 -17.07
C ILE A 235 12.89 7.73 -17.71
N PHE A 236 12.45 8.03 -18.94
CA PHE A 236 11.41 7.31 -19.68
C PHE A 236 11.90 6.07 -20.41
N THR A 237 13.23 5.89 -20.54
CA THR A 237 13.85 4.89 -21.43
C THR A 237 13.62 3.42 -21.05
N MET A 238 13.17 3.13 -19.83
CA MET A 238 13.01 1.76 -19.33
C MET A 238 11.57 1.33 -19.05
N THR A 239 10.58 2.19 -19.30
CA THR A 239 9.18 1.86 -18.99
C THR A 239 8.61 0.90 -20.03
N GLY A 240 8.38 -0.37 -19.64
CA GLY A 240 7.59 -1.33 -20.41
C GLY A 240 8.34 -2.18 -21.44
N ALA A 241 9.67 -2.08 -21.51
CA ALA A 241 10.46 -2.94 -22.40
C ALA A 241 10.28 -4.42 -22.05
N GLY A 242 9.93 -5.24 -23.04
CA GLY A 242 9.74 -6.68 -22.90
C GLY A 242 8.37 -7.12 -22.35
N ARG A 243 7.45 -6.17 -22.14
CA ARG A 243 6.05 -6.45 -21.78
C ARG A 243 5.20 -6.74 -23.02
N ASP A 244 4.09 -7.42 -22.77
CA ASP A 244 3.12 -7.79 -23.76
C ASP A 244 2.29 -6.58 -24.22
N GLU A 245 1.97 -6.48 -25.52
CA GLU A 245 1.07 -5.44 -26.02
C GLU A 245 -0.32 -5.51 -25.35
N SER A 246 -0.78 -6.71 -24.98
CA SER A 246 -2.08 -6.91 -24.32
C SER A 246 -2.17 -6.32 -22.90
N GLU A 247 -1.04 -5.98 -22.30
CA GLU A 247 -0.92 -5.32 -21.00
C GLU A 247 -0.89 -3.78 -21.10
N ALA A 248 -0.82 -3.23 -22.32
CA ALA A 248 -0.64 -1.82 -22.57
C ALA A 248 -1.83 -1.20 -23.30
N TYR A 249 -2.03 0.09 -23.09
CA TYR A 249 -2.93 0.92 -23.88
C TYR A 249 -2.12 1.69 -24.92
N ARG A 250 -2.50 1.61 -26.20
CA ARG A 250 -1.85 2.36 -27.28
C ARG A 250 -2.40 3.79 -27.29
N ALA A 251 -1.60 4.72 -26.77
CA ALA A 251 -2.02 6.08 -26.51
C ALA A 251 -1.73 7.03 -27.68
N ALA A 252 -2.61 8.02 -27.89
CA ALA A 252 -2.49 9.04 -28.92
C ALA A 252 -1.92 10.37 -28.39
N LYS A 253 -2.23 10.74 -27.14
CA LYS A 253 -1.79 12.01 -26.51
C LYS A 253 -0.67 11.81 -25.47
N CYS A 254 -0.26 10.58 -25.20
CA CYS A 254 0.88 10.30 -24.33
C CYS A 254 2.20 10.62 -25.02
N VAL A 255 3.21 11.05 -24.25
CA VAL A 255 4.61 11.23 -24.72
C VAL A 255 5.31 9.92 -25.11
N GLN A 256 4.69 8.78 -24.85
CA GLN A 256 5.11 7.44 -25.29
C GLN A 256 3.93 6.76 -25.98
N ASP A 257 4.20 5.91 -26.98
CA ASP A 257 3.12 5.26 -27.75
C ASP A 257 2.32 4.25 -26.93
N TRP A 258 2.93 3.70 -25.89
CA TRP A 258 2.31 2.70 -25.02
C TRP A 258 2.27 3.18 -23.57
N VAL A 259 1.11 3.02 -22.96
CA VAL A 259 0.86 3.30 -21.55
C VAL A 259 0.65 1.99 -20.81
N PHE A 260 1.45 1.73 -19.78
CA PHE A 260 1.36 0.52 -18.98
C PHE A 260 0.66 0.84 -17.65
N PRO A 261 -0.63 0.50 -17.48
CA PRO A 261 -1.30 0.68 -16.22
C PRO A 261 -0.74 -0.28 -15.14
N ASP A 262 -0.77 0.15 -13.90
CA ASP A 262 -0.46 -0.65 -12.73
C ASP A 262 -1.70 -1.55 -12.44
N GLY A 263 -1.58 -2.84 -12.78
CA GLY A 263 -2.60 -3.86 -12.54
C GLY A 263 -2.90 -4.75 -13.75
N PHE A 264 -3.19 -6.03 -13.49
CA PHE A 264 -3.46 -7.04 -14.54
C PHE A 264 -4.90 -7.04 -15.05
N ALA A 265 -5.77 -6.22 -14.45
CA ALA A 265 -7.17 -6.14 -14.84
C ALA A 265 -7.31 -5.33 -16.14
N GLN A 266 -7.99 -5.91 -17.14
CA GLN A 266 -8.30 -5.24 -18.40
C GLN A 266 -9.08 -3.92 -18.23
N ASN A 267 -9.72 -3.70 -17.07
CA ASN A 267 -10.44 -2.46 -16.71
C ASN A 267 -9.87 -1.82 -15.43
N SER A 268 -8.55 -1.73 -15.29
CA SER A 268 -7.93 -1.02 -14.17
C SER A 268 -8.32 0.46 -14.15
N VAL A 269 -8.26 1.09 -12.97
CA VAL A 269 -8.54 2.52 -12.81
C VAL A 269 -7.61 3.35 -13.70
N GLU A 270 -6.32 3.02 -13.70
CA GLU A 270 -5.33 3.72 -14.52
C GLU A 270 -5.54 3.59 -16.02
N ARG A 271 -5.99 2.43 -16.50
CA ARG A 271 -6.27 2.24 -17.92
C ARG A 271 -7.42 3.13 -18.38
N ARG A 272 -8.54 3.11 -17.66
CA ARG A 272 -9.67 4.00 -17.95
C ARG A 272 -9.27 5.46 -17.88
N PHE A 273 -8.42 5.79 -16.91
CA PHE A 273 -7.89 7.13 -16.77
C PHE A 273 -7.06 7.58 -17.99
N ALA A 274 -6.19 6.70 -18.51
CA ALA A 274 -5.45 6.97 -19.74
C ALA A 274 -6.35 7.11 -20.97
N GLU A 275 -7.35 6.24 -21.11
CA GLU A 275 -8.36 6.28 -22.17
C GLU A 275 -9.15 7.59 -22.14
N ASP A 276 -9.58 8.04 -20.95
CA ASP A 276 -10.29 9.30 -20.75
C ASP A 276 -9.41 10.52 -21.11
N LEU A 277 -8.13 10.52 -20.71
CA LEU A 277 -7.18 11.58 -21.07
C LEU A 277 -6.96 11.66 -22.59
N ASP A 278 -6.88 10.52 -23.25
CA ASP A 278 -6.74 10.45 -24.71
C ASP A 278 -8.00 10.94 -25.42
N ALA A 279 -9.19 10.63 -24.89
CA ALA A 279 -10.46 11.07 -25.46
C ALA A 279 -10.75 12.58 -25.21
N ALA A 280 -10.24 13.16 -24.13
CA ALA A 280 -10.59 14.52 -23.69
C ALA A 280 -10.01 15.63 -24.59
N ASP A 281 -10.88 16.49 -25.13
CA ASP A 281 -10.47 17.61 -25.99
C ASP A 281 -9.63 18.66 -25.26
N GLU A 282 -9.87 18.86 -23.96
CA GLU A 282 -9.13 19.85 -23.16
C GLU A 282 -7.67 19.43 -22.90
N VAL A 283 -7.36 18.14 -23.01
CA VAL A 283 -6.02 17.59 -22.81
C VAL A 283 -5.19 17.79 -24.09
N ALA A 284 -4.03 18.44 -23.93
CA ALA A 284 -3.08 18.63 -25.02
C ALA A 284 -2.13 17.43 -25.14
N VAL A 285 -1.59 16.98 -24.01
CA VAL A 285 -0.55 15.94 -23.90
C VAL A 285 -0.40 15.50 -22.45
N TYR A 286 -0.01 14.25 -22.22
CA TYR A 286 0.30 13.74 -20.88
C TYR A 286 1.47 12.73 -20.89
N ALA A 287 1.96 12.38 -19.71
CA ALA A 287 2.95 11.34 -19.50
C ALA A 287 2.59 10.47 -18.29
N LYS A 288 2.81 9.15 -18.41
CA LYS A 288 2.93 8.28 -17.23
C LYS A 288 4.38 8.37 -16.72
N LEU A 289 4.55 8.93 -15.54
CA LEU A 289 5.83 9.17 -14.91
C LEU A 289 6.45 7.84 -14.43
N PRO A 290 7.72 7.56 -14.76
CA PRO A 290 8.44 6.38 -14.30
C PRO A 290 8.69 6.45 -12.78
N ARG A 291 8.80 5.29 -12.13
CA ARG A 291 9.13 5.17 -10.67
C ARG A 291 10.48 5.79 -10.27
N GLY A 292 11.32 6.18 -11.24
CA GLY A 292 12.56 6.93 -11.04
C GLY A 292 12.33 8.42 -10.73
N PHE A 293 11.19 8.99 -11.11
CA PHE A 293 10.80 10.34 -10.72
C PHE A 293 10.31 10.32 -9.27
N ARG A 294 11.04 10.98 -8.37
CA ARG A 294 10.82 10.84 -6.92
C ARG A 294 10.84 12.18 -6.21
N ILE A 295 9.86 12.36 -5.35
CA ILE A 295 9.78 13.46 -4.40
C ILE A 295 10.20 12.89 -3.04
N PRO A 296 11.30 13.38 -2.45
CA PRO A 296 11.73 12.88 -1.16
C PRO A 296 10.73 13.30 -0.10
N THR A 297 10.34 12.35 0.74
CA THR A 297 9.51 12.64 1.91
C THR A 297 10.11 11.97 3.16
N PRO A 298 9.78 12.46 4.37
CA PRO A 298 10.34 11.91 5.60
C PRO A 298 9.81 10.51 5.95
N VAL A 299 8.74 10.07 5.26
CA VAL A 299 8.17 8.72 5.37
C VAL A 299 8.50 7.86 4.14
N GLY A 300 9.57 8.21 3.42
CA GLY A 300 10.09 7.54 2.24
C GLY A 300 9.69 8.21 0.93
N ASP A 301 10.42 7.93 -0.15
CA ASP A 301 10.19 8.57 -1.44
C ASP A 301 8.75 8.38 -1.94
N TYR A 302 8.25 9.42 -2.58
CA TYR A 302 6.97 9.44 -3.25
C TYR A 302 7.18 9.54 -4.76
N ALA A 303 6.68 8.57 -5.51
CA ALA A 303 6.74 8.54 -6.96
C ALA A 303 5.36 8.90 -7.51
N PRO A 304 5.20 10.08 -8.11
CA PRO A 304 4.00 10.39 -8.85
C PRO A 304 3.88 9.53 -10.13
N ASP A 305 2.69 8.99 -10.43
CA ASP A 305 2.24 8.28 -11.64
C ASP A 305 1.97 9.11 -12.92
N TRP A 306 1.34 10.29 -12.90
CA TRP A 306 0.95 11.04 -14.13
C TRP A 306 1.34 12.52 -14.13
N ALA A 307 1.63 13.06 -15.32
CA ALA A 307 1.77 14.49 -15.58
C ALA A 307 0.90 14.88 -16.79
N VAL A 308 -0.07 15.78 -16.60
CA VAL A 308 -1.04 16.18 -17.64
C VAL A 308 -0.90 17.66 -17.99
N ALA A 309 -0.85 17.99 -19.28
CA ALA A 309 -0.88 19.35 -19.81
C ALA A 309 -2.19 19.60 -20.58
N PHE A 310 -2.89 20.68 -20.24
CA PHE A 310 -4.14 21.11 -20.88
C PHE A 310 -3.89 22.15 -22.00
N ARG A 311 -4.77 22.22 -23.00
CA ARG A 311 -4.67 23.18 -24.12
C ARG A 311 -4.78 24.64 -23.64
N GLU A 312 -4.03 25.54 -24.29
CA GLU A 312 -4.13 26.98 -24.10
C GLU A 312 -5.52 27.52 -24.52
N GLY A 313 -6.07 28.49 -23.79
CA GLY A 313 -7.38 29.09 -24.06
C GLY A 313 -8.55 28.54 -23.23
N SER A 314 -8.31 27.53 -22.40
CA SER A 314 -9.28 27.04 -21.41
C SER A 314 -9.35 27.91 -20.14
N GLY A 315 -8.35 28.77 -19.89
CA GLY A 315 -8.37 29.79 -18.83
C GLY A 315 -7.33 29.58 -17.73
N VAL A 316 -6.72 28.40 -17.59
CA VAL A 316 -5.63 28.15 -16.63
C VAL A 316 -4.67 27.07 -17.18
N ARG A 317 -3.35 27.27 -17.01
CA ARG A 317 -2.30 26.31 -17.35
C ARG A 317 -2.05 25.44 -16.12
N HIS A 318 -2.16 24.13 -16.24
CA HIS A 318 -2.02 23.24 -15.10
C HIS A 318 -1.09 22.07 -15.40
N LEU A 319 -0.18 21.79 -14.47
CA LEU A 319 0.22 20.42 -14.20
C LEU A 319 -0.84 19.85 -13.28
N PHE A 320 -1.25 18.63 -13.58
CA PHE A 320 -1.83 17.78 -12.56
C PHE A 320 -1.07 16.50 -12.45
N PHE A 321 -0.99 16.11 -11.19
CA PHE A 321 -0.70 14.78 -10.78
C PHE A 321 -1.99 13.98 -10.66
N VAL A 322 -1.99 12.72 -11.07
CA VAL A 322 -3.11 11.80 -10.84
C VAL A 322 -2.57 10.71 -9.94
N ALA A 323 -3.05 10.67 -8.71
CA ALA A 323 -2.65 9.64 -7.78
C ALA A 323 -3.43 8.37 -8.06
N GLU A 324 -2.69 7.31 -8.36
CA GLU A 324 -3.19 5.96 -8.33
C GLU A 324 -3.87 5.68 -6.97
N THR A 325 -5.14 5.29 -7.02
CA THR A 325 -5.75 4.54 -5.94
C THR A 325 -5.14 3.14 -5.96
N LYS A 326 -4.13 2.90 -5.13
CA LYS A 326 -3.79 1.52 -4.79
C LYS A 326 -4.98 0.87 -4.11
N GLY A 327 -5.34 -0.29 -4.65
CA GLY A 327 -6.56 -1.01 -4.38
C GLY A 327 -6.89 -1.19 -2.91
N SER A 328 -8.19 -1.27 -2.68
CA SER A 328 -8.89 -1.46 -1.42
C SER A 328 -8.44 -2.70 -0.64
N MET A 329 -7.26 -2.70 -0.01
CA MET A 329 -6.95 -3.56 1.14
C MET A 329 -5.60 -3.30 1.81
N GLU A 330 -4.99 -2.14 1.63
CA GLU A 330 -3.81 -1.83 2.43
C GLU A 330 -4.20 -1.57 3.89
N THR A 331 -3.45 -2.20 4.80
CA THR A 331 -3.61 -2.05 6.24
C THR A 331 -3.68 -0.57 6.58
N LEU A 332 -4.47 -0.28 7.60
CA LEU A 332 -4.84 1.06 7.99
C LEU A 332 -3.55 1.89 8.33
N ASP A 333 -2.39 1.26 8.57
CA ASP A 333 -1.05 1.88 8.74
C ASP A 333 -0.44 2.38 7.42
N LEU A 334 -0.54 1.60 6.34
CA LEU A 334 -0.08 1.97 5.00
C LEU A 334 -0.84 3.19 4.47
N ARG A 335 -2.14 3.28 4.77
CA ARG A 335 -2.97 4.45 4.41
C ARG A 335 -2.48 5.76 5.04
N GLY A 336 -1.99 5.71 6.28
CA GLY A 336 -1.47 6.90 6.97
C GLY A 336 -0.17 7.39 6.34
N VAL A 337 0.73 6.47 6.00
CA VAL A 337 1.99 6.77 5.31
C VAL A 337 1.74 7.29 3.90
N GLU A 338 0.89 6.64 3.13
CA GLU A 338 0.51 7.08 1.78
C GLU A 338 -0.13 8.47 1.81
N GLY A 339 -1.08 8.70 2.72
CA GLY A 339 -1.71 10.00 2.92
C GLY A 339 -0.70 11.10 3.26
N SER A 340 0.33 10.78 4.05
CA SER A 340 1.40 11.71 4.39
C SER A 340 2.27 12.04 3.18
N LYS A 341 2.59 11.05 2.34
CA LYS A 341 3.32 11.28 1.08
C LYS A 341 2.55 12.20 0.12
N ILE A 342 1.24 11.95 -0.03
CA ILE A 342 0.32 12.78 -0.82
C ILE A 342 0.27 14.21 -0.26
N ALA A 343 0.20 14.36 1.06
CA ALA A 343 0.14 15.67 1.70
C ALA A 343 1.45 16.46 1.54
N CYS A 344 2.62 15.79 1.63
CA CYS A 344 3.92 16.40 1.32
C CYS A 344 3.98 16.91 -0.12
N ALA A 345 3.51 16.11 -1.09
CA ALA A 345 3.46 16.52 -2.49
C ALA A 345 2.49 17.71 -2.70
N ARG A 346 1.33 17.73 -2.02
CA ARG A 346 0.43 18.90 -2.01
C ARG A 346 1.15 20.14 -1.49
N LYS A 347 1.92 20.05 -0.40
CA LYS A 347 2.67 21.21 0.13
C LYS A 347 3.69 21.73 -0.86
N LEU A 348 4.51 20.86 -1.43
CA LEU A 348 5.56 21.21 -2.38
C LEU A 348 4.99 21.97 -3.60
N PHE A 349 3.93 21.45 -4.22
CA PHE A 349 3.38 22.03 -5.45
C PHE A 349 2.34 23.12 -5.20
N ASN A 350 1.47 22.99 -4.20
CA ASN A 350 0.35 23.92 -4.01
C ASN A 350 0.67 25.07 -3.07
N GLU A 351 1.35 24.78 -1.97
CA GLU A 351 1.63 25.75 -0.90
C GLU A 351 2.91 26.52 -1.19
N PHE A 352 4.05 25.82 -1.26
CA PHE A 352 5.34 26.44 -1.57
C PHE A 352 5.47 26.88 -3.03
N ARG A 353 4.63 26.35 -3.92
CA ARG A 353 4.62 26.65 -5.36
C ARG A 353 6.01 26.58 -5.98
N LEU A 354 6.81 25.61 -5.54
CA LEU A 354 8.17 25.40 -6.04
C LEU A 354 8.19 24.87 -7.46
N ALA A 355 7.07 24.79 -8.18
CA ALA A 355 7.00 24.51 -9.61
C ALA A 355 6.18 25.61 -10.36
N GLY A 356 6.07 26.81 -9.77
CA GLY A 356 5.26 27.89 -10.32
C GLY A 356 3.76 27.61 -10.20
N ASP A 357 3.01 27.72 -11.30
CA ASP A 357 1.54 27.54 -11.33
C ASP A 357 1.08 26.09 -11.39
N VAL A 358 2.04 25.16 -11.29
CA VAL A 358 1.79 23.73 -11.20
C VAL A 358 0.95 23.40 -9.97
N ARG A 359 -0.02 22.50 -10.11
CA ARG A 359 -0.85 22.01 -9.01
C ARG A 359 -0.77 20.50 -8.86
N TYR A 360 -1.01 20.03 -7.65
CA TYR A 360 -1.01 18.61 -7.30
C TYR A 360 -2.30 18.26 -6.57
N ASP A 361 -2.96 17.18 -6.99
CA ASP A 361 -4.08 16.59 -6.27
C ASP A 361 -4.10 15.07 -6.45
N LYS A 362 -4.84 14.36 -5.58
CA LYS A 362 -5.16 12.94 -5.69
C LYS A 362 -6.57 12.82 -6.27
N VAL A 363 -6.67 12.19 -7.44
CA VAL A 363 -7.94 11.96 -8.15
C VAL A 363 -8.00 10.51 -8.60
N ASP A 364 -9.20 9.92 -8.55
CA ASP A 364 -9.46 8.52 -8.90
C ASP A 364 -10.06 8.35 -10.30
N SER A 365 -10.31 9.46 -11.00
CA SER A 365 -11.00 9.51 -12.30
C SER A 365 -10.75 10.84 -13.01
N TYR A 366 -10.90 10.84 -14.34
CA TYR A 366 -10.82 12.07 -15.15
C TYR A 366 -11.91 13.08 -14.78
N GLY A 367 -13.12 12.62 -14.45
CA GLY A 367 -14.21 13.51 -14.00
C GLY A 367 -13.82 14.31 -12.75
N ARG A 368 -13.24 13.65 -11.74
CA ARG A 368 -12.72 14.32 -10.54
C ARG A 368 -11.59 15.28 -10.84
N LEU A 369 -10.70 14.90 -11.77
CA LEU A 369 -9.65 15.79 -12.25
C LEU A 369 -10.26 17.08 -12.81
N LEU A 370 -11.24 16.96 -13.70
CA LEU A 370 -11.88 18.10 -14.36
C LEU A 370 -12.65 19.00 -13.38
N GLU A 371 -13.30 18.43 -12.36
CA GLU A 371 -13.92 19.20 -11.27
C GLU A 371 -12.89 20.07 -10.54
N GLN A 372 -11.73 19.50 -10.18
CA GLN A 372 -10.64 20.21 -9.51
C GLN A 372 -10.01 21.28 -10.41
N VAL A 373 -9.84 20.98 -11.70
CA VAL A 373 -9.35 21.95 -12.69
C VAL A 373 -10.27 23.17 -12.75
N ARG A 374 -11.59 22.93 -12.77
CA ARG A 374 -12.60 23.98 -12.89
C ARG A 374 -12.79 24.79 -11.60
N SER A 375 -12.62 24.17 -10.43
CA SER A 375 -12.76 24.87 -9.13
C SER A 375 -11.61 25.84 -8.84
N LEU A 376 -10.47 25.68 -9.52
CA LEU A 376 -9.29 26.52 -9.39
C LEU A 376 -9.25 27.71 -10.37
N ARG A 377 -10.30 27.90 -11.20
CA ARG A 377 -10.43 28.99 -12.16
C ARG A 377 -10.91 30.30 -11.54
#